data_AF-A0A4R6L9W8-F1
#
_entry.id   AF-A0A4R6L9W8-F1
#
_cell.length_a   1.000
_cell.length_b   1.000
_cell.length_c   1.000
_cell.angle_alpha   90.00
_cell.angle_beta   90.00
_cell.angle_gamma   90.00
#
_symmetry.space_group_name_H-M   'P 1'
#
loop_
_entity.id
_entity.type
_entity.pdbx_description
1 polymer ?
#
loop_
_entity_poly.entity_id
_entity_poly.type
_entity_poly.pdbx_seq_one_letter_code
_entity_poly.pdbx_strand_id
1 'polypeptide(L)'
;MQKISKLNYEDDFEKLMDIKDVNNQLNSIVQSNKEIEGIIIYRPGSSNFSTFNKNITEIIGENFSENQFYKSAIENKGDSIWGQQINNNDNLYLIKSLTSVKTFKTIGALVFVLNTDIFADLYENINIGENSLLMITDQNNKLISISDTEIDENKKQSLLKEIHNNRNFILIIAILCILISIIIASLVSKNISASIDKIVYSLNKVGKGQVNTKVDVIGKDEFATLANSFNKMTTKITSLIKKNKNTAESVIDNSSQVNELANNSEENSILISESISSIADGAVKQAEEAQAAADMMKNLSQKIEDINLAIKNMNQLTDNIKNTSSGANKTVENLKEKSKNAANISDKVINDIQNLNQKAQKIDSVISLIEDISEQTDLLSLNASIEAARAGDAGRGFAVVAAEIRGLAEKSSKSVEVIKDIIKDITMESKKSAAEIETAKKIYLEQHKSVEETESAFKMINDKLNEIISYIKNLDKSVKSINKYKKMSSKQITDIAAIAQESSATTEDVNLLSEKQKNSADKLTNVSEELNKIIRELEKTLNIFSI
;
A
#
# COMPACT_ATOMS: atom_id res chain seq x y z
N MET A 1 69.85 -93.76 70.41
CA MET A 1 69.12 -92.79 71.28
C MET A 1 68.68 -93.41 72.62
N GLN A 2 67.79 -94.42 72.66
CA GLN A 2 67.30 -95.00 73.93
C GLN A 2 68.42 -95.50 74.86
N LYS A 3 69.37 -96.28 74.34
CA LYS A 3 70.54 -96.78 75.09
C LYS A 3 71.45 -95.66 75.62
N ILE A 4 71.67 -94.63 74.81
CA ILE A 4 72.52 -93.46 75.14
C ILE A 4 71.92 -92.61 76.27
N SER A 5 70.58 -92.60 76.42
CA SER A 5 69.89 -91.72 77.37
C SER A 5 69.98 -92.12 78.85
N LYS A 6 70.52 -93.31 79.18
CA LYS A 6 70.72 -93.74 80.58
C LYS A 6 71.73 -92.81 81.27
N LEU A 7 71.35 -92.20 82.39
CA LEU A 7 72.16 -91.24 83.14
C LEU A 7 73.11 -91.90 84.14
N ASN A 8 72.67 -92.98 84.78
CA ASN A 8 73.49 -93.88 85.60
C ASN A 8 73.21 -95.32 85.14
N TYR A 9 74.25 -96.12 84.98
CA TYR A 9 74.12 -97.57 84.79
C TYR A 9 74.24 -98.21 86.18
N GLU A 10 73.36 -99.17 86.50
CA GLU A 10 73.42 -99.89 87.78
C GLU A 10 74.52 -100.97 87.79
N ASP A 11 75.00 -101.39 86.61
CA ASP A 11 76.06 -102.37 86.39
C ASP A 11 76.97 -101.95 85.21
N ASP A 12 78.29 -102.05 85.38
CA ASP A 12 79.29 -101.76 84.34
C ASP A 12 79.19 -102.70 83.13
N PHE A 13 78.70 -103.93 83.33
CA PHE A 13 78.47 -104.87 82.24
C PHE A 13 77.36 -104.39 81.30
N GLU A 14 76.28 -103.82 81.86
CA GLU A 14 75.16 -103.28 81.08
C GLU A 14 75.61 -102.09 80.21
N LYS A 15 76.48 -101.22 80.76
CA LYS A 15 77.09 -100.10 80.04
C LYS A 15 77.93 -100.56 78.85
N LEU A 16 78.78 -101.56 79.04
CA LEU A 16 79.63 -102.11 77.98
C LEU A 16 78.80 -102.72 76.84
N MET A 17 77.69 -103.41 77.18
CA MET A 17 76.84 -104.05 76.18
C MET A 17 76.04 -103.02 75.37
N ASP A 18 75.51 -101.97 76.03
CA ASP A 18 74.84 -100.87 75.34
C ASP A 18 75.80 -100.08 74.42
N ILE A 19 77.07 -99.85 74.83
CA ILE A 19 78.09 -99.21 73.98
C ILE A 19 78.43 -100.09 72.77
N LYS A 20 78.61 -101.40 72.96
CA LYS A 20 78.91 -102.35 71.87
C LYS A 20 77.80 -102.36 70.82
N ASP A 21 76.55 -102.38 71.23
CA ASP A 21 75.41 -102.35 70.32
C ASP A 21 75.32 -101.03 69.55
N VAL A 22 75.58 -99.89 70.20
CA VAL A 22 75.61 -98.59 69.52
C VAL A 22 76.76 -98.54 68.51
N ASN A 23 77.96 -99.02 68.87
CA ASN A 23 79.10 -99.10 67.94
C ASN A 23 78.79 -99.97 66.72
N ASN A 24 78.11 -101.10 66.89
CA ASN A 24 77.72 -101.97 65.78
C ASN A 24 76.74 -101.26 64.83
N GLN A 25 75.79 -100.48 65.35
CA GLN A 25 74.89 -99.67 64.52
C GLN A 25 75.64 -98.57 63.78
N LEU A 26 76.56 -97.86 64.45
CA LEU A 26 77.36 -96.82 63.81
C LEU A 26 78.25 -97.39 62.70
N ASN A 27 78.88 -98.54 62.94
CA ASN A 27 79.67 -99.26 61.94
C ASN A 27 78.82 -99.57 60.68
N SER A 28 77.62 -100.11 60.87
CA SER A 28 76.71 -100.41 59.76
C SER A 28 76.40 -99.16 58.93
N ILE A 29 76.24 -97.99 59.54
CA ILE A 29 75.92 -96.74 58.84
C ILE A 29 77.12 -96.23 58.03
N VAL A 30 78.31 -96.27 58.62
CA VAL A 30 79.56 -95.83 57.96
C VAL A 30 79.90 -96.76 56.80
N GLN A 31 79.82 -98.08 56.98
CA GLN A 31 80.09 -99.01 55.87
C GLN A 31 79.06 -98.92 54.74
N SER A 32 77.82 -98.50 55.03
CA SER A 32 76.79 -98.32 54.01
C SER A 32 76.84 -96.98 53.25
N ASN A 33 77.64 -96.00 53.71
CA ASN A 33 77.74 -94.68 53.07
C ASN A 33 79.22 -94.31 52.87
N LYS A 34 79.68 -94.32 51.61
CA LYS A 34 81.08 -94.00 51.27
C LYS A 34 81.45 -92.55 51.59
N GLU A 35 80.45 -91.69 51.71
CA GLU A 35 80.56 -90.26 51.97
C GLU A 35 80.84 -89.95 53.45
N ILE A 36 80.58 -90.89 54.35
CA ILE A 36 80.78 -90.72 55.79
C ILE A 36 82.08 -91.42 56.16
N GLU A 37 83.13 -90.66 56.44
CA GLU A 37 84.42 -91.16 56.91
C GLU A 37 84.34 -91.66 58.37
N GLY A 38 83.34 -91.16 59.11
CA GLY A 38 83.32 -91.28 60.55
C GLY A 38 82.07 -90.83 61.26
N ILE A 39 81.75 -91.50 62.38
CA ILE A 39 80.68 -91.05 63.29
C ILE A 39 81.15 -91.07 64.74
N ILE A 40 80.93 -89.97 65.45
CA ILE A 40 81.11 -89.87 66.90
C ILE A 40 79.79 -89.56 67.58
N ILE A 41 79.54 -90.21 68.71
CA ILE A 41 78.55 -89.77 69.69
C ILE A 41 79.26 -89.15 70.88
N TYR A 42 79.09 -87.84 71.03
CA TYR A 42 79.66 -87.06 72.12
C TYR A 42 78.61 -86.83 73.21
N ARG A 43 78.99 -86.95 74.50
CA ARG A 43 78.12 -86.72 75.66
C ARG A 43 78.71 -85.63 76.56
N PRO A 44 77.91 -84.69 77.11
CA PRO A 44 78.43 -83.65 78.00
C PRO A 44 79.00 -84.28 79.29
N GLY A 45 80.25 -83.98 79.63
CA GLY A 45 80.89 -84.35 80.90
C GLY A 45 81.70 -85.66 80.93
N SER A 46 81.83 -86.39 79.81
CA SER A 46 82.72 -87.55 79.68
C SER A 46 83.30 -87.62 78.26
N SER A 47 84.59 -87.93 78.12
CA SER A 47 85.22 -88.20 76.83
C SER A 47 84.49 -89.35 76.11
N ASN A 48 84.01 -89.08 74.89
CA ASN A 48 83.41 -89.96 73.88
C ASN A 48 82.57 -91.17 74.37
N PHE A 49 81.25 -91.12 74.16
CA PHE A 49 80.36 -92.23 74.54
C PHE A 49 80.55 -93.47 73.65
N SER A 50 80.80 -93.24 72.35
CA SER A 50 80.98 -94.29 71.34
C SER A 50 81.59 -93.64 70.10
N THR A 51 82.68 -94.23 69.60
CA THR A 51 83.35 -93.84 68.35
C THR A 51 83.43 -95.05 67.43
N PHE A 52 83.23 -94.81 66.14
CA PHE A 52 83.56 -95.78 65.10
C PHE A 52 84.63 -95.19 64.19
N ASN A 53 85.70 -95.95 63.94
CA ASN A 53 87.03 -95.56 63.42
C ASN A 53 87.98 -95.00 64.50
N LYS A 54 89.08 -95.72 64.76
CA LYS A 54 89.96 -95.54 65.94
C LYS A 54 90.71 -94.21 65.94
N ASN A 55 90.86 -93.55 64.78
CA ASN A 55 91.65 -92.33 64.62
C ASN A 55 90.82 -91.04 64.61
N ILE A 56 89.50 -91.14 64.65
CA ILE A 56 88.62 -89.95 64.62
C ILE A 56 88.77 -89.05 65.85
N THR A 57 89.22 -89.61 66.98
CA THR A 57 89.50 -88.82 68.18
C THR A 57 90.62 -87.80 67.94
N GLU A 58 91.61 -88.13 67.09
CA GLU A 58 92.66 -87.18 66.66
C GLU A 58 92.08 -86.11 65.72
N ILE A 59 91.08 -86.45 64.90
CA ILE A 59 90.46 -85.54 63.93
C ILE A 59 89.61 -84.47 64.62
N ILE A 60 88.83 -84.82 65.65
CA ILE A 60 87.89 -83.88 66.30
C ILE A 60 88.50 -83.17 67.53
N GLY A 61 89.58 -83.71 68.09
CA GLY A 61 90.28 -83.18 69.27
C GLY A 61 89.55 -83.44 70.59
N GLU A 62 90.32 -83.49 71.70
CA GLU A 62 89.81 -83.93 73.00
C GLU A 62 88.73 -82.99 73.61
N ASN A 63 88.68 -81.72 73.19
CA ASN A 63 87.79 -80.68 73.76
C ASN A 63 86.62 -80.27 72.85
N PHE A 64 86.04 -81.20 72.10
CA PHE A 64 84.94 -80.88 71.17
C PHE A 64 83.74 -80.18 71.83
N SER A 65 83.46 -80.42 73.12
CA SER A 65 82.37 -79.76 73.84
C SER A 65 82.48 -78.24 73.94
N GLU A 66 83.69 -77.68 73.81
CA GLU A 66 83.92 -76.24 73.89
C GLU A 66 83.83 -75.55 72.53
N ASN A 67 83.85 -76.33 71.45
CA ASN A 67 83.83 -75.83 70.08
C ASN A 67 82.51 -75.09 69.78
N GLN A 68 82.60 -73.97 69.05
CA GLN A 68 81.44 -73.14 68.70
C GLN A 68 80.38 -73.95 67.94
N PHE A 69 80.78 -74.87 67.06
CA PHE A 69 79.86 -75.73 66.34
C PHE A 69 79.10 -76.67 67.28
N TYR A 70 79.74 -77.26 68.29
CA TYR A 70 79.04 -78.07 69.28
C TYR A 70 78.01 -77.25 70.07
N LYS A 71 78.37 -76.04 70.51
CA LYS A 71 77.44 -75.13 71.22
C LYS A 71 76.25 -74.77 70.33
N SER A 72 76.49 -74.40 69.08
CA SER A 72 75.43 -74.10 68.10
C SER A 72 74.54 -75.31 67.79
N ALA A 73 75.09 -76.54 67.74
CA ALA A 73 74.30 -77.75 67.52
C ALA A 73 73.36 -78.06 68.70
N ILE A 74 73.81 -77.80 69.92
CA ILE A 74 72.98 -77.95 71.13
C ILE A 74 71.87 -76.89 71.16
N GLU A 75 72.18 -75.65 70.79
CA GLU A 75 71.20 -74.56 70.73
C GLU A 75 70.16 -74.74 69.63
N ASN A 76 70.53 -75.35 68.50
CA ASN A 76 69.65 -75.60 67.34
C ASN A 76 68.62 -76.74 67.52
N LYS A 77 68.40 -77.23 68.76
CA LYS A 77 67.27 -78.08 69.17
C LYS A 77 66.90 -79.22 68.19
N GLY A 78 67.89 -79.88 67.59
CA GLY A 78 67.70 -81.04 66.71
C GLY A 78 67.92 -80.80 65.22
N ASP A 79 68.12 -79.57 64.75
CA ASP A 79 68.51 -79.30 63.36
C ASP A 79 70.00 -79.58 63.12
N SER A 80 70.32 -80.13 61.95
CA SER A 80 71.70 -80.42 61.56
C SER A 80 72.43 -79.12 61.20
N ILE A 81 73.62 -78.93 61.76
CA ILE A 81 74.50 -77.83 61.39
C ILE A 81 75.72 -78.34 60.64
N TRP A 82 76.17 -77.55 59.67
CA TRP A 82 77.43 -77.78 58.97
C TRP A 82 78.54 -77.01 59.68
N GLY A 83 79.65 -77.68 59.95
CA GLY A 83 80.86 -77.08 60.51
C GLY A 83 82.07 -77.46 59.65
N GLN A 84 83.06 -76.59 59.61
CA GLN A 84 84.34 -76.82 58.93
C GLN A 84 85.47 -76.41 59.87
N GLN A 85 86.65 -77.03 59.73
CA GLN A 85 87.89 -76.63 60.40
C GLN A 85 87.84 -76.74 61.94
N ILE A 86 87.49 -77.91 62.43
CA ILE A 86 87.72 -78.26 63.83
C ILE A 86 89.15 -78.82 63.90
N ASN A 87 90.14 -77.98 64.26
CA ASN A 87 91.58 -78.27 64.39
C ASN A 87 92.43 -78.36 63.11
N ASN A 88 92.38 -77.35 62.23
CA ASN A 88 93.30 -77.20 61.07
C ASN A 88 93.29 -78.32 60.02
N ASN A 89 92.39 -79.29 60.12
CA ASN A 89 92.08 -80.22 59.03
C ASN A 89 90.81 -79.75 58.32
N ASP A 90 90.85 -79.73 56.99
CA ASP A 90 89.77 -79.27 56.11
C ASP A 90 88.58 -80.23 56.03
N ASN A 91 88.35 -81.03 57.07
CA ASN A 91 87.25 -81.97 57.11
C ASN A 91 85.93 -81.23 57.30
N LEU A 92 84.89 -81.74 56.63
CA LEU A 92 83.55 -81.21 56.68
C LEU A 92 82.72 -82.03 57.68
N TYR A 93 82.07 -81.34 58.61
CA TYR A 93 81.34 -81.95 59.70
C TYR A 93 79.85 -81.65 59.60
N LEU A 94 79.02 -82.68 59.77
CA LEU A 94 77.58 -82.52 59.99
C LEU A 94 77.28 -82.89 61.44
N ILE A 95 76.87 -81.92 62.24
CA ILE A 95 76.66 -82.09 63.67
C ILE A 95 75.17 -81.94 63.97
N LYS A 96 74.62 -82.89 64.73
CA LYS A 96 73.21 -82.90 65.14
C LYS A 96 73.09 -83.19 66.62
N SER A 97 72.32 -82.38 67.36
CA SER A 97 72.07 -82.65 68.78
C SER A 97 71.25 -83.93 68.97
N LEU A 98 71.62 -84.72 69.98
CA LEU A 98 70.93 -85.93 70.42
C LEU A 98 70.09 -85.60 71.64
N THR A 99 68.79 -85.87 71.57
CA THR A 99 67.84 -85.56 72.65
C THR A 99 67.26 -86.85 73.22
N SER A 100 67.20 -86.97 74.55
CA SER A 100 66.60 -88.12 75.22
C SER A 100 65.12 -88.22 74.91
N VAL A 101 64.68 -89.39 74.43
CA VAL A 101 63.26 -89.66 74.16
C VAL A 101 62.42 -89.67 75.44
N LYS A 102 63.02 -89.96 76.60
CA LYS A 102 62.30 -90.00 77.90
C LYS A 102 62.21 -88.64 78.58
N THR A 103 63.26 -87.83 78.50
CA THR A 103 63.37 -86.58 79.29
C THR A 103 63.35 -85.31 78.44
N PHE A 104 63.38 -85.43 77.12
CA PHE A 104 63.48 -84.33 76.13
C PHE A 104 64.67 -83.38 76.35
N LYS A 105 65.62 -83.73 77.22
CA LYS A 105 66.86 -82.98 77.41
C LYS A 105 67.92 -83.45 76.42
N THR A 106 68.70 -82.52 75.89
CA THR A 106 69.86 -82.82 75.05
C THR A 106 70.86 -83.64 75.86
N ILE A 107 71.15 -84.84 75.38
CA ILE A 107 72.05 -85.81 76.02
C ILE A 107 73.42 -85.87 75.34
N GLY A 108 73.61 -85.17 74.22
CA GLY A 108 74.85 -85.18 73.48
C GLY A 108 74.73 -84.63 72.07
N ALA A 109 75.75 -84.86 71.25
CA ALA A 109 75.74 -84.57 69.82
C ALA A 109 76.23 -85.77 69.02
N LEU A 110 75.60 -86.01 67.88
CA LEU A 110 76.04 -86.93 66.85
C LEU A 110 76.81 -86.12 65.80
N VAL A 111 78.06 -86.50 65.56
CA VAL A 111 78.95 -85.83 64.61
C VAL A 111 79.26 -86.80 63.48
N PHE A 112 78.91 -86.43 62.26
CA PHE A 112 79.35 -87.11 61.04
C PHE A 112 80.57 -86.36 60.48
N VAL A 113 81.65 -87.09 60.22
CA VAL A 113 82.81 -86.62 59.48
C VAL A 113 82.62 -87.07 58.03
N LEU A 114 82.60 -86.12 57.10
CA LEU A 114 82.37 -86.39 55.69
C LEU A 114 83.70 -86.43 54.92
N ASN A 115 83.79 -87.37 53.99
CA ASN A 115 84.97 -87.56 53.15
C ASN A 115 85.07 -86.43 52.11
N THR A 116 86.06 -85.56 52.26
CA THR A 116 86.26 -84.37 51.43
C THR A 116 86.87 -84.66 50.05
N ASP A 117 87.52 -85.82 49.88
CA ASP A 117 88.09 -86.23 48.58
C ASP A 117 87.00 -86.38 47.50
N ILE A 118 85.77 -86.72 47.88
CA ILE A 118 84.65 -86.85 46.95
C ILE A 118 84.24 -85.49 46.36
N PHE A 119 84.48 -84.39 47.07
CA PHE A 119 84.23 -83.06 46.52
C PHE A 119 85.33 -82.64 45.52
N ALA A 120 86.55 -83.15 45.65
CA ALA A 120 87.65 -82.85 44.71
C ALA A 120 87.31 -83.25 43.26
N ASP A 121 86.68 -84.41 43.05
CA ASP A 121 86.25 -84.88 41.73
C ASP A 121 85.18 -83.98 41.07
N LEU A 122 84.35 -83.30 41.88
CA LEU A 122 83.36 -82.33 41.37
C LEU A 122 84.01 -81.04 40.87
N TYR A 123 85.21 -80.69 41.35
CA TYR A 123 85.91 -79.46 40.99
C TYR A 123 86.78 -79.58 39.73
N GLU A 124 87.31 -80.77 39.41
CA GLU A 124 88.28 -80.94 38.29
C GLU A 124 87.71 -80.57 36.90
N ASN A 125 86.38 -80.59 36.71
CA ASN A 125 85.77 -80.30 35.41
C ASN A 125 85.37 -78.83 35.20
N ILE A 126 85.62 -77.93 36.16
CA ILE A 126 85.21 -76.52 36.07
C ILE A 126 86.43 -75.64 35.77
N ASN A 127 86.59 -75.24 34.51
CA ASN A 127 87.62 -74.27 34.09
C ASN A 127 87.13 -72.83 34.30
N ILE A 128 87.41 -72.28 35.47
CA ILE A 128 87.13 -70.90 35.87
C ILE A 128 88.42 -70.09 35.63
N GLY A 129 88.52 -69.40 34.49
CA GLY A 129 89.73 -68.72 34.02
C GLY A 129 90.40 -67.75 35.02
N GLU A 130 91.64 -67.34 34.72
CA GLU A 130 92.49 -66.54 35.62
C GLU A 130 91.75 -65.33 36.26
N ASN A 131 91.84 -65.20 37.59
CA ASN A 131 91.15 -64.22 38.46
C ASN A 131 89.65 -64.44 38.71
N SER A 132 89.13 -65.64 38.50
CA SER A 132 87.76 -66.00 38.91
C SER A 132 87.70 -66.41 40.38
N LEU A 133 86.70 -65.91 41.12
CA LEU A 133 86.46 -66.25 42.53
C LEU A 133 85.27 -67.21 42.66
N LEU A 134 85.48 -68.39 43.23
CA LEU A 134 84.42 -69.37 43.50
C LEU A 134 83.93 -69.22 44.94
N MET A 135 82.62 -68.95 45.11
CA MET A 135 81.97 -68.85 46.42
C MET A 135 80.98 -70.00 46.60
N ILE A 136 81.10 -70.76 47.69
CA ILE A 136 80.10 -71.77 48.08
C ILE A 136 79.17 -71.12 49.11
N THR A 137 77.86 -71.13 48.84
CA THR A 137 76.83 -70.58 49.73
C THR A 137 75.83 -71.66 50.13
N ASP A 138 75.17 -71.48 51.27
CA ASP A 138 74.02 -72.30 51.64
C ASP A 138 72.76 -71.91 50.82
N GLN A 139 71.67 -72.67 51.00
CA GLN A 139 70.37 -72.39 50.38
C GLN A 139 69.76 -71.01 50.70
N ASN A 140 70.34 -70.27 51.65
CA ASN A 140 69.92 -68.92 52.05
C ASN A 140 70.93 -67.84 51.58
N ASN A 141 71.80 -68.16 50.61
CA ASN A 141 72.87 -67.29 50.09
C ASN A 141 73.88 -66.85 51.17
N LYS A 142 74.02 -67.59 52.27
CA LYS A 142 75.04 -67.32 53.29
C LYS A 142 76.34 -68.01 52.89
N LEU A 143 77.41 -67.24 52.84
CA LEU A 143 78.75 -67.69 52.45
C LEU A 143 79.29 -68.76 53.42
N ILE A 144 79.62 -69.93 52.89
CA ILE A 144 80.16 -71.08 53.63
C ILE A 144 81.69 -71.10 53.53
N SER A 145 82.26 -70.89 52.33
CA SER A 145 83.71 -70.86 52.11
C SER A 145 84.07 -70.05 50.85
N ILE A 146 85.26 -69.42 50.85
CA ILE A 146 85.90 -68.73 49.72
C ILE A 146 87.25 -69.41 49.46
N SER A 147 87.58 -69.68 48.20
CA SER A 147 88.94 -70.06 47.79
C SER A 147 89.89 -68.86 47.90
N ASP A 148 90.91 -68.97 48.75
CA ASP A 148 91.82 -67.91 49.19
C ASP A 148 92.85 -67.52 48.12
N THR A 149 92.79 -66.29 47.60
CA THR A 149 93.95 -65.52 47.09
C THR A 149 93.70 -64.00 47.27
N GLU A 150 94.46 -63.41 48.18
CA GLU A 150 94.63 -62.00 48.56
C GLU A 150 94.05 -60.90 47.62
N ILE A 151 93.06 -60.12 48.10
CA ILE A 151 92.68 -58.80 47.54
C ILE A 151 92.52 -57.75 48.65
N ASP A 152 93.28 -56.66 48.50
CA ASP A 152 93.49 -55.49 49.36
C ASP A 152 92.21 -54.68 49.74
N GLU A 153 92.02 -54.40 51.04
CA GLU A 153 90.87 -53.67 51.63
C GLU A 153 90.69 -52.23 51.12
N ASN A 154 91.72 -51.60 50.55
CA ASN A 154 91.65 -50.17 50.16
C ASN A 154 90.76 -49.87 48.95
N LYS A 155 90.46 -50.85 48.08
CA LYS A 155 89.66 -50.64 46.85
C LYS A 155 88.15 -50.74 47.08
N LYS A 156 87.72 -51.32 48.20
CA LYS A 156 86.29 -51.48 48.59
C LYS A 156 85.66 -50.16 49.04
N GLN A 157 86.43 -49.23 49.59
CA GLN A 157 85.92 -47.93 50.06
C GLN A 157 85.77 -46.87 48.94
N SER A 158 86.50 -46.95 47.82
CA SER A 158 86.39 -45.93 46.76
C SER A 158 85.13 -46.09 45.90
N LEU A 159 84.68 -47.33 45.64
CA LEU A 159 83.49 -47.62 44.83
C LEU A 159 82.16 -47.24 45.51
N LEU A 160 82.08 -47.29 46.84
CA LEU A 160 80.87 -46.90 47.58
C LEU A 160 80.68 -45.37 47.67
N LYS A 161 81.76 -44.58 47.60
CA LYS A 161 81.70 -43.11 47.63
C LYS A 161 81.20 -42.49 46.32
N GLU A 162 81.53 -43.06 45.15
CA GLU A 162 81.06 -42.54 43.85
C GLU A 162 79.54 -42.69 43.65
N ILE A 163 78.93 -43.76 44.18
CA ILE A 163 77.48 -43.99 44.09
C ILE A 163 76.69 -42.94 44.88
N HIS A 164 77.20 -42.52 46.05
CA HIS A 164 76.49 -41.55 46.89
C HIS A 164 76.56 -40.10 46.35
N ASN A 165 77.66 -39.71 45.72
CA ASN A 165 77.79 -38.37 45.11
C ASN A 165 76.90 -38.21 43.86
N ASN A 166 76.78 -39.25 43.03
CA ASN A 166 75.91 -39.19 41.84
C ASN A 166 74.42 -39.11 42.21
N ARG A 167 73.98 -39.79 43.28
CA ARG A 167 72.60 -39.69 43.79
C ARG A 167 72.24 -38.26 44.23
N ASN A 168 73.11 -37.61 44.99
CA ASN A 168 72.85 -36.26 45.52
C ASN A 168 72.86 -35.20 44.40
N PHE A 169 73.71 -35.35 43.38
CA PHE A 169 73.73 -34.46 42.22
C PHE A 169 72.44 -34.55 41.38
N ILE A 170 71.92 -35.77 41.17
CA ILE A 170 70.64 -35.97 40.47
C ILE A 170 69.46 -35.37 41.26
N LEU A 171 69.43 -35.51 42.59
CA LEU A 171 68.38 -34.91 43.43
C LEU A 171 68.38 -33.38 43.40
N ILE A 172 69.55 -32.74 43.39
CA ILE A 172 69.67 -31.28 43.29
C ILE A 172 69.15 -30.78 41.94
N ILE A 173 69.52 -31.45 40.84
CA ILE A 173 69.02 -31.11 39.49
C ILE A 173 67.49 -31.30 39.42
N ALA A 174 66.95 -32.38 39.99
CA ALA A 174 65.51 -32.62 40.02
C ALA A 174 64.76 -31.51 40.78
N ILE A 175 65.27 -31.07 41.95
CA ILE A 175 64.68 -29.98 42.74
C ILE A 175 64.76 -28.65 41.99
N LEU A 176 65.89 -28.35 41.34
CA LEU A 176 66.06 -27.15 40.50
C LEU A 176 65.08 -27.14 39.32
N CYS A 177 64.91 -28.27 38.63
CA CYS A 177 63.93 -28.41 37.55
C CYS A 177 62.49 -28.18 38.06
N ILE A 178 62.13 -28.67 39.25
CA ILE A 178 60.81 -28.45 39.86
C ILE A 178 60.63 -26.95 40.18
N LEU A 179 61.61 -26.31 40.82
CA LEU A 179 61.55 -24.89 41.16
C LEU A 179 61.42 -24.01 39.92
N ILE A 180 62.21 -24.28 38.88
CA ILE A 180 62.14 -23.56 37.59
C ILE A 180 60.76 -23.79 36.94
N SER A 181 60.23 -25.01 36.99
CA SER A 181 58.89 -25.32 36.44
C SER A 181 57.78 -24.55 37.17
N ILE A 182 57.85 -24.42 38.49
CA ILE A 182 56.88 -23.63 39.29
C ILE A 182 56.98 -22.15 38.95
N ILE A 183 58.20 -21.61 38.79
CA ILE A 183 58.41 -20.19 38.43
C ILE A 183 57.86 -19.92 37.03
N ILE A 184 58.18 -20.76 36.04
CA ILE A 184 57.68 -20.63 34.67
C ILE A 184 56.14 -20.77 34.64
N ALA A 185 55.59 -21.78 35.33
CA ALA A 185 54.15 -21.97 35.42
C ALA A 185 53.44 -20.75 36.05
N SER A 186 54.02 -20.17 37.10
CA SER A 186 53.50 -18.96 37.75
C SER A 186 53.54 -17.72 36.83
N LEU A 187 54.63 -17.51 36.09
CA LEU A 187 54.76 -16.40 35.13
C LEU A 187 53.77 -16.53 33.98
N VAL A 188 53.65 -17.73 33.39
CA VAL A 188 52.69 -18.01 32.32
C VAL A 188 51.26 -17.87 32.82
N SER A 189 50.94 -18.45 33.99
CA SER A 189 49.61 -18.34 34.59
C SER A 189 49.22 -16.90 34.87
N LYS A 190 50.12 -16.08 35.43
CA LYS A 190 49.84 -14.65 35.67
C LYS A 190 49.57 -13.88 34.39
N ASN A 191 50.32 -14.15 33.32
CA ASN A 191 50.15 -13.46 32.05
C ASN A 191 48.82 -13.86 31.35
N ILE A 192 48.45 -15.14 31.43
CA ILE A 192 47.17 -15.65 30.93
C ILE A 192 46.00 -15.05 31.71
N SER A 193 46.02 -15.14 33.05
CA SER A 193 44.95 -14.60 33.90
C SER A 193 44.75 -13.10 33.68
N ALA A 194 45.84 -12.32 33.64
CA ALA A 194 45.76 -10.88 33.40
C ALA A 194 45.15 -10.53 32.02
N SER A 195 45.44 -11.32 30.99
CA SER A 195 44.89 -11.12 29.64
C SER A 195 43.41 -11.49 29.55
N ILE A 196 42.99 -12.56 30.24
CA ILE A 196 41.59 -12.98 30.33
C ILE A 196 40.78 -11.96 31.13
N ASP A 197 41.26 -11.50 32.29
CA ASP A 197 40.54 -10.57 33.16
C ASP A 197 40.23 -9.24 32.45
N LYS A 198 41.15 -8.73 31.61
CA LYS A 198 40.92 -7.51 30.81
C LYS A 198 39.79 -7.69 29.80
N ILE A 199 39.71 -8.86 29.16
CA ILE A 199 38.66 -9.20 28.20
C ILE A 199 37.32 -9.40 28.92
N VAL A 200 37.31 -10.14 30.04
CA VAL A 200 36.12 -10.34 30.89
C VAL A 200 35.60 -9.02 31.43
N TYR A 201 36.47 -8.13 31.89
CA TYR A 201 36.11 -6.79 32.34
C TYR A 201 35.45 -5.98 31.22
N SER A 202 36.02 -6.02 30.01
CA SER A 202 35.48 -5.31 28.85
C SER A 202 34.16 -5.91 28.35
N LEU A 203 34.01 -7.24 28.41
CA LEU A 203 32.74 -7.94 28.14
C LEU A 203 31.65 -7.51 29.13
N ASN A 204 31.97 -7.42 30.42
CA ASN A 204 31.03 -6.94 31.43
C ASN A 204 30.61 -5.48 31.20
N LYS A 205 31.52 -4.62 30.72
CA LYS A 205 31.17 -3.25 30.32
C LYS A 205 30.20 -3.23 29.14
N VAL A 206 30.47 -4.02 28.10
CA VAL A 206 29.58 -4.16 26.94
C VAL A 206 28.21 -4.71 27.36
N GLY A 207 28.17 -5.70 28.25
CA GLY A 207 26.93 -6.26 28.81
C GLY A 207 26.10 -5.28 29.63
N LYS A 208 26.74 -4.23 30.18
CA LYS A 208 26.06 -3.09 30.85
C LYS A 208 25.69 -1.96 29.88
N GLY A 209 25.88 -2.14 28.58
CA GLY A 209 25.58 -1.13 27.56
C GLY A 209 26.74 -0.19 27.20
N GLN A 210 27.93 -0.32 27.79
CA GLN A 210 29.09 0.51 27.46
C GLN A 210 29.86 -0.06 26.26
N VAL A 211 29.32 0.19 25.06
CA VAL A 211 29.82 -0.36 23.79
C VAL A 211 31.01 0.41 23.19
N ASN A 212 31.42 1.52 23.80
CA ASN A 212 32.67 2.21 23.42
C ASN A 212 33.94 1.57 24.04
N THR A 213 33.81 0.42 24.69
CA THR A 213 34.93 -0.24 25.36
C THR A 213 35.81 -0.97 24.36
N LYS A 214 37.13 -0.75 24.43
CA LYS A 214 38.14 -1.48 23.66
C LYS A 214 39.09 -2.24 24.58
N VAL A 215 39.57 -3.38 24.11
CA VAL A 215 40.64 -4.16 24.75
C VAL A 215 41.95 -3.86 24.03
N ASP A 216 42.98 -3.51 24.77
CA ASP A 216 44.33 -3.33 24.22
C ASP A 216 44.87 -4.65 23.66
N VAL A 217 45.37 -4.62 22.43
CA VAL A 217 45.94 -5.79 21.76
C VAL A 217 47.42 -5.87 22.10
N ILE A 218 47.79 -6.82 22.95
CA ILE A 218 49.16 -7.05 23.39
C ILE A 218 49.61 -8.42 22.87
N GLY A 219 50.76 -8.49 22.18
CA GLY A 219 51.31 -9.75 21.67
C GLY A 219 50.76 -10.19 20.31
N LYS A 220 51.02 -11.45 19.94
CA LYS A 220 50.62 -12.09 18.67
C LYS A 220 50.02 -13.50 18.88
N ASP A 221 49.55 -13.78 20.08
CA ASP A 221 49.02 -15.08 20.50
C ASP A 221 47.49 -15.17 20.33
N GLU A 222 46.89 -16.23 20.89
CA GLU A 222 45.46 -16.47 20.89
C GLU A 222 44.68 -15.36 21.61
N PHE A 223 45.27 -14.71 22.61
CA PHE A 223 44.63 -13.61 23.35
C PHE A 223 44.62 -12.31 22.55
N ALA A 224 45.68 -12.03 21.78
CA ALA A 224 45.69 -10.94 20.81
C ALA A 224 44.62 -11.13 19.72
N THR A 225 44.40 -12.37 19.27
CA THR A 225 43.34 -12.72 18.32
C THR A 225 41.95 -12.55 18.93
N LEU A 226 41.77 -12.94 20.19
CA LEU A 226 40.51 -12.77 20.93
C LEU A 226 40.20 -11.29 21.17
N ALA A 227 41.18 -10.48 21.59
CA ALA A 227 41.04 -9.04 21.78
C ALA A 227 40.65 -8.33 20.46
N ASN A 228 41.29 -8.70 19.35
CA ASN A 228 40.93 -8.19 18.03
C ASN A 228 39.50 -8.56 17.61
N SER A 229 39.09 -9.81 17.86
CA SER A 229 37.75 -10.30 17.55
C SER A 229 36.68 -9.62 18.42
N PHE A 230 36.98 -9.41 19.71
CA PHE A 230 36.17 -8.61 20.62
C PHE A 230 36.02 -7.18 20.08
N ASN A 231 37.11 -6.46 19.80
CA ASN A 231 37.06 -5.09 19.28
C ASN A 231 36.26 -4.98 17.97
N LYS A 232 36.37 -5.96 17.06
CA LYS A 232 35.54 -6.04 15.85
C LYS A 232 34.05 -6.22 16.17
N MET A 233 33.71 -7.12 17.10
CA MET A 233 32.33 -7.32 17.57
C MET A 233 31.76 -6.03 18.16
N THR A 234 32.48 -5.39 19.08
CA THR A 234 32.03 -4.15 19.72
C THR A 234 31.85 -3.03 18.70
N THR A 235 32.77 -2.90 17.73
CA THR A 235 32.64 -1.92 16.63
C THR A 235 31.37 -2.15 15.79
N LYS A 236 31.06 -3.42 15.46
CA LYS A 236 29.83 -3.76 14.73
C LYS A 236 28.57 -3.48 15.56
N ILE A 237 28.56 -3.82 16.85
CA ILE A 237 27.44 -3.51 17.76
C ILE A 237 27.23 -2.00 17.84
N THR A 238 28.30 -1.22 18.05
CA THR A 238 28.23 0.24 18.08
C THR A 238 27.69 0.82 16.78
N SER A 239 28.11 0.28 15.63
CA SER A 239 27.57 0.69 14.33
C SER A 239 26.08 0.36 14.16
N LEU A 240 25.63 -0.79 14.63
CA LEU A 240 24.20 -1.18 14.61
C LEU A 240 23.36 -0.27 15.50
N ILE A 241 23.83 0.04 16.71
CA ILE A 241 23.12 0.95 17.63
C ILE A 241 23.04 2.35 17.02
N LYS A 242 24.14 2.89 16.45
CA LYS A 242 24.13 4.19 15.75
C LYS A 242 23.14 4.18 14.57
N LYS A 243 23.17 3.13 13.74
CA LYS A 243 22.24 3.01 12.61
C LYS A 243 20.79 2.99 13.08
N ASN A 244 20.47 2.21 14.12
CA ASN A 244 19.13 2.13 14.68
C ASN A 244 18.68 3.46 15.32
N LYS A 245 19.57 4.21 15.98
CA LYS A 245 19.25 5.56 16.48
C LYS A 245 18.90 6.51 15.34
N ASN A 246 19.73 6.57 14.29
CA ASN A 246 19.44 7.41 13.12
C ASN A 246 18.15 6.99 12.41
N THR A 247 17.86 5.68 12.34
CA THR A 247 16.59 5.18 11.79
C THR A 247 15.40 5.59 12.66
N ALA A 248 15.52 5.52 13.99
CA ALA A 248 14.48 5.99 14.91
C ALA A 248 14.19 7.49 14.73
N GLU A 249 15.23 8.33 14.68
CA GLU A 249 15.09 9.77 14.39
C GLU A 249 14.37 10.01 13.05
N SER A 250 14.79 9.31 11.99
CA SER A 250 14.14 9.44 10.67
C SER A 250 12.67 9.02 10.68
N VAL A 251 12.29 8.01 11.47
CA VAL A 251 10.89 7.58 11.57
C VAL A 251 10.06 8.58 12.37
N ILE A 252 10.62 9.21 13.41
CA ILE A 252 9.95 10.30 14.14
C ILE A 252 9.67 11.47 13.19
N ASP A 253 10.67 11.92 12.44
CA ASP A 253 10.52 13.03 11.49
C ASP A 253 9.47 12.71 10.43
N ASN A 254 9.53 11.51 9.83
CA ASN A 254 8.56 11.08 8.84
C ASN A 254 7.14 10.95 9.43
N SER A 255 7.01 10.45 10.66
CA SER A 255 5.72 10.33 11.34
C SER A 255 5.10 11.70 11.63
N SER A 256 5.93 12.67 12.04
CA SER A 256 5.50 14.06 12.21
C SER A 256 4.99 14.66 10.89
N GLN A 257 5.71 14.43 9.79
CA GLN A 257 5.27 14.88 8.46
C GLN A 257 3.96 14.22 8.02
N VAL A 258 3.77 12.91 8.29
CA VAL A 258 2.51 12.23 7.98
C VAL A 258 1.36 12.79 8.80
N ASN A 259 1.57 13.11 10.08
CA ASN A 259 0.56 13.75 10.93
C ASN A 259 0.17 15.14 10.39
N GLU A 260 1.16 15.97 10.02
CA GLU A 260 0.89 17.28 9.40
C GLU A 260 0.09 17.15 8.10
N LEU A 261 0.48 16.22 7.21
CA LEU A 261 -0.23 15.95 5.96
C LEU A 261 -1.65 15.42 6.21
N ALA A 262 -1.85 14.60 7.24
CA ALA A 262 -3.16 14.11 7.63
C ALA A 262 -4.06 15.27 8.10
N ASN A 263 -3.58 16.14 8.99
CA ASN A 263 -4.33 17.30 9.46
C ASN A 263 -4.70 18.25 8.30
N ASN A 264 -3.74 18.53 7.40
CA ASN A 264 -4.01 19.32 6.20
C ASN A 264 -5.05 18.64 5.29
N SER A 265 -5.02 17.31 5.18
CA SER A 265 -6.01 16.55 4.42
C SER A 265 -7.40 16.61 5.07
N GLU A 266 -7.48 16.64 6.39
CA GLU A 266 -8.74 16.80 7.13
C GLU A 266 -9.35 18.19 6.86
N GLU A 267 -8.55 19.25 7.01
CA GLU A 267 -8.96 20.62 6.76
C GLU A 267 -9.42 20.83 5.30
N ASN A 268 -8.65 20.31 4.34
CA ASN A 268 -9.04 20.34 2.93
C ASN A 268 -10.36 19.60 2.67
N SER A 269 -10.62 18.48 3.36
CA SER A 269 -11.88 17.75 3.21
C SER A 269 -13.08 18.57 3.70
N ILE A 270 -12.91 19.34 4.79
CA ILE A 270 -13.94 20.27 5.30
C ILE A 270 -14.22 21.37 4.27
N LEU A 271 -13.18 22.01 3.74
CA LEU A 271 -13.32 23.07 2.72
C LEU A 271 -13.99 22.56 1.43
N ILE A 272 -13.66 21.33 1.01
CA ILE A 272 -14.32 20.68 -0.13
C ILE A 272 -15.81 20.46 0.17
N SER A 273 -16.16 19.96 1.36
CA SER A 273 -17.57 19.76 1.75
C SER A 273 -18.36 21.07 1.78
N GLU A 274 -17.79 22.17 2.29
CA GLU A 274 -18.44 23.50 2.27
C GLU A 274 -18.66 24.00 0.84
N SER A 275 -17.65 23.84 -0.03
CA SER A 275 -17.73 24.21 -1.44
C SER A 275 -18.79 23.39 -2.17
N ILE A 276 -18.86 22.08 -1.90
CA ILE A 276 -19.84 21.16 -2.47
C ILE A 276 -21.26 21.47 -2.01
N SER A 277 -21.45 21.85 -0.75
CA SER A 277 -22.75 22.33 -0.25
C SER A 277 -23.23 23.55 -1.05
N SER A 278 -22.33 24.49 -1.34
CA SER A 278 -22.67 25.68 -2.13
C SER A 278 -23.02 25.32 -3.58
N ILE A 279 -22.34 24.32 -4.16
CA ILE A 279 -22.66 23.81 -5.51
C ILE A 279 -24.02 23.10 -5.52
N ALA A 280 -24.34 22.32 -4.48
CA ALA A 280 -25.62 21.64 -4.35
C ALA A 280 -26.78 22.64 -4.26
N ASP A 281 -26.65 23.68 -3.44
CA ASP A 281 -27.64 24.77 -3.37
C ASP A 281 -27.79 25.49 -4.73
N GLY A 282 -26.67 25.72 -5.42
CA GLY A 282 -26.67 26.29 -6.76
C GLY A 282 -27.40 25.40 -7.78
N ALA A 283 -27.22 24.08 -7.71
CA ALA A 283 -27.88 23.12 -8.58
C ALA A 283 -29.40 23.08 -8.32
N VAL A 284 -29.84 23.11 -7.06
CA VAL A 284 -31.26 23.20 -6.70
C VAL A 284 -31.88 24.47 -7.28
N LYS A 285 -31.23 25.62 -7.07
CA LYS A 285 -31.71 26.89 -7.60
C LYS A 285 -31.77 26.89 -9.13
N GLN A 286 -30.78 26.30 -9.80
CA GLN A 286 -30.77 26.15 -11.26
C GLN A 286 -31.94 25.29 -11.76
N ALA A 287 -32.31 24.23 -11.03
CA ALA A 287 -33.47 23.41 -11.35
C ALA A 287 -34.80 24.20 -11.20
N GLU A 288 -34.93 24.99 -10.13
CA GLU A 288 -36.10 25.86 -9.92
C GLU A 288 -36.23 26.93 -11.02
N GLU A 289 -35.13 27.58 -11.38
CA GLU A 289 -35.10 28.59 -12.44
C GLU A 289 -35.42 27.97 -13.82
N ALA A 290 -34.92 26.76 -14.09
CA ALA A 290 -35.25 26.02 -15.31
C ALA A 290 -36.75 25.68 -15.36
N GLN A 291 -37.35 25.25 -14.23
CA GLN A 291 -38.78 24.97 -14.16
C GLN A 291 -39.62 26.24 -14.41
N ALA A 292 -39.26 27.37 -13.78
CA ALA A 292 -39.93 28.64 -14.00
C ALA A 292 -39.83 29.09 -15.48
N ALA A 293 -38.67 28.93 -16.09
CA ALA A 293 -38.48 29.23 -17.51
C ALA A 293 -39.32 28.32 -18.42
N ALA A 294 -39.48 27.04 -18.08
CA ALA A 294 -40.34 26.11 -18.81
C ALA A 294 -41.81 26.56 -18.78
N ASP A 295 -42.30 27.03 -17.62
CA ASP A 295 -43.65 27.58 -17.48
C ASP A 295 -43.82 28.87 -18.29
N MET A 296 -42.81 29.74 -18.34
CA MET A 296 -42.82 30.91 -19.24
C MET A 296 -42.90 30.50 -20.71
N MET A 297 -42.21 29.42 -21.12
CA MET A 297 -42.30 28.91 -22.49
C MET A 297 -43.68 28.33 -22.82
N LYS A 298 -44.37 27.75 -21.83
CA LYS A 298 -45.77 27.32 -21.99
C LYS A 298 -46.69 28.51 -22.22
N ASN A 299 -46.55 29.57 -21.43
CA ASN A 299 -47.32 30.82 -21.61
C ASN A 299 -47.03 31.48 -22.96
N LEU A 300 -45.76 31.51 -23.38
CA LEU A 300 -45.38 32.01 -24.70
C LEU A 300 -46.03 31.19 -25.83
N SER A 301 -46.13 29.86 -25.66
CA SER A 301 -46.83 28.98 -26.61
C SER A 301 -48.29 29.40 -26.80
N GLN A 302 -49.01 29.66 -25.69
CA GLN A 302 -50.40 30.12 -25.74
C GLN A 302 -50.50 31.47 -26.46
N LYS A 303 -49.60 32.41 -26.17
CA LYS A 303 -49.60 33.73 -26.82
C LYS A 303 -49.32 33.64 -28.32
N ILE A 304 -48.46 32.72 -28.76
CA ILE A 304 -48.24 32.46 -30.18
C ILE A 304 -49.52 31.93 -30.86
N GLU A 305 -50.27 31.04 -30.20
CA GLU A 305 -51.56 30.56 -30.70
C GLU A 305 -52.60 31.68 -30.81
N ASP A 306 -52.71 32.52 -29.78
CA ASP A 306 -53.60 33.68 -29.79
C ASP A 306 -53.29 34.62 -30.98
N ILE A 307 -52.01 34.88 -31.25
CA ILE A 307 -51.61 35.71 -32.39
C ILE A 307 -51.90 35.02 -33.73
N ASN A 308 -51.69 33.71 -33.84
CA ASN A 308 -52.04 32.97 -35.07
C ASN A 308 -53.54 33.04 -35.37
N LEU A 309 -54.39 32.95 -34.34
CA LEU A 309 -55.83 33.16 -34.48
C LEU A 309 -56.15 34.59 -34.93
N ALA A 310 -55.49 35.59 -34.34
CA ALA A 310 -55.66 36.99 -34.75
C ALA A 310 -55.25 37.22 -36.22
N ILE A 311 -54.14 36.64 -36.68
CA ILE A 311 -53.71 36.67 -38.09
C ILE A 311 -54.78 36.06 -38.99
N LYS A 312 -55.34 34.91 -38.62
CA LYS A 312 -56.39 34.25 -39.41
C LYS A 312 -57.62 35.15 -39.54
N ASN A 313 -58.07 35.74 -38.43
CA ASN A 313 -59.21 36.65 -38.42
C ASN A 313 -58.93 37.93 -39.24
N MET A 314 -57.73 38.49 -39.15
CA MET A 314 -57.32 39.65 -39.94
C MET A 314 -57.32 39.35 -41.44
N ASN A 315 -56.84 38.18 -41.87
CA ASN A 315 -56.92 37.78 -43.27
C ASN A 315 -58.38 37.72 -43.75
N GLN A 316 -59.26 37.06 -43.00
CA GLN A 316 -60.68 36.97 -43.35
C GLN A 316 -61.35 38.36 -43.42
N LEU A 317 -61.05 39.24 -42.47
CA LEU A 317 -61.58 40.60 -42.46
C LEU A 317 -61.10 41.38 -43.70
N THR A 318 -59.82 41.25 -44.03
CA THR A 318 -59.23 41.97 -45.17
C THR A 318 -59.80 41.47 -46.50
N ASP A 319 -60.03 40.16 -46.64
CA ASP A 319 -60.70 39.59 -47.81
C ASP A 319 -62.16 40.08 -47.93
N ASN A 320 -62.90 40.15 -46.82
CA ASN A 320 -64.26 40.69 -46.82
C ASN A 320 -64.31 42.17 -47.23
N ILE A 321 -63.39 42.99 -46.72
CA ILE A 321 -63.32 44.42 -47.09
C ILE A 321 -62.94 44.54 -48.57
N LYS A 322 -62.00 43.74 -49.07
CA LYS A 322 -61.61 43.74 -50.48
C LYS A 322 -62.80 43.41 -51.40
N ASN A 323 -63.57 42.38 -51.07
CA ASN A 323 -64.78 42.02 -51.84
C ASN A 323 -65.83 43.14 -51.80
N THR A 324 -66.06 43.73 -50.63
CA THR A 324 -67.02 44.84 -50.45
C THR A 324 -66.58 46.09 -51.24
N SER A 325 -65.30 46.45 -51.18
CA SER A 325 -64.71 47.56 -51.92
C SER A 325 -64.80 47.36 -53.43
N SER A 326 -64.57 46.13 -53.91
CA SER A 326 -64.75 45.80 -55.34
C SER A 326 -66.21 45.97 -55.79
N GLY A 327 -67.18 45.54 -54.98
CA GLY A 327 -68.61 45.76 -55.26
C GLY A 327 -69.00 47.24 -55.25
N ALA A 328 -68.44 48.02 -54.32
CA ALA A 328 -68.65 49.45 -54.25
C ALA A 328 -68.10 50.19 -55.48
N ASN A 329 -66.88 49.86 -55.92
CA ASN A 329 -66.29 50.40 -57.15
C ASN A 329 -67.18 50.19 -58.37
N LYS A 330 -67.72 48.97 -58.55
CA LYS A 330 -68.64 48.67 -59.65
C LYS A 330 -69.93 49.51 -59.59
N THR A 331 -70.41 49.80 -58.38
CA THR A 331 -71.60 50.65 -58.17
C THR A 331 -71.30 52.11 -58.51
N VAL A 332 -70.14 52.62 -58.10
CA VAL A 332 -69.66 53.97 -58.41
C VAL A 332 -69.45 54.15 -59.91
N GLU A 333 -68.87 53.17 -60.60
CA GLU A 333 -68.68 53.17 -62.06
C GLU A 333 -70.02 53.27 -62.80
N ASN A 334 -71.02 52.48 -62.38
CA ASN A 334 -72.38 52.57 -62.93
C ASN A 334 -73.00 53.96 -62.66
N LEU A 335 -72.85 54.50 -61.45
CA LEU A 335 -73.37 55.83 -61.12
C LEU A 335 -72.69 56.93 -61.96
N LYS A 336 -71.39 56.82 -62.22
CA LYS A 336 -70.63 57.73 -63.09
C LYS A 336 -71.21 57.76 -64.50
N GLU A 337 -71.52 56.59 -65.05
CA GLU A 337 -72.17 56.46 -66.36
C GLU A 337 -73.58 57.08 -66.36
N LYS A 338 -74.39 56.79 -65.34
CA LYS A 338 -75.77 57.34 -65.23
C LYS A 338 -75.79 58.86 -65.09
N SER A 339 -74.91 59.45 -64.27
CA SER A 339 -74.81 60.91 -64.12
C SER A 339 -74.40 61.58 -65.44
N LYS A 340 -73.45 60.99 -66.17
CA LYS A 340 -73.04 61.48 -67.49
C LYS A 340 -74.19 61.40 -68.50
N ASN A 341 -74.93 60.30 -68.50
CA ASN A 341 -76.09 60.13 -69.38
C ASN A 341 -77.21 61.13 -69.04
N ALA A 342 -77.46 61.41 -67.76
CA ALA A 342 -78.44 62.41 -67.33
C ALA A 342 -78.07 63.83 -67.79
N ALA A 343 -76.80 64.23 -67.65
CA ALA A 343 -76.32 65.51 -68.17
C ALA A 343 -76.50 65.63 -69.70
N ASN A 344 -76.18 64.56 -70.45
CA ASN A 344 -76.39 64.52 -71.90
C ASN A 344 -77.89 64.61 -72.29
N ILE A 345 -78.79 64.03 -71.49
CA ILE A 345 -80.24 64.15 -71.71
C ILE A 345 -80.70 65.59 -71.47
N SER A 346 -80.22 66.25 -70.40
CA SER A 346 -80.51 67.66 -70.15
C SER A 346 -80.09 68.54 -71.33
N ASP A 347 -78.93 68.28 -71.95
CA ASP A 347 -78.50 68.99 -73.16
C ASP A 347 -79.45 68.80 -74.35
N LYS A 348 -79.96 67.58 -74.56
CA LYS A 348 -80.97 67.33 -75.60
C LYS A 348 -82.26 68.10 -75.31
N VAL A 349 -82.73 68.09 -74.07
CA VAL A 349 -83.97 68.80 -73.68
C VAL A 349 -83.81 70.31 -73.86
N ILE A 350 -82.66 70.90 -73.52
CA ILE A 350 -82.38 72.33 -73.77
C ILE A 350 -82.49 72.64 -75.27
N ASN A 351 -81.90 71.82 -76.13
CA ASN A 351 -82.00 72.00 -77.58
C ASN A 351 -83.45 71.87 -78.09
N ASP A 352 -84.21 70.91 -77.58
CA ASP A 352 -85.62 70.73 -77.94
C ASP A 352 -86.47 71.94 -77.52
N ILE A 353 -86.21 72.51 -76.34
CA ILE A 353 -86.87 73.73 -75.85
C ILE A 353 -86.49 74.95 -76.71
N GLN A 354 -85.22 75.07 -77.12
CA GLN A 354 -84.80 76.12 -78.05
C GLN A 354 -85.51 76.01 -79.41
N ASN A 355 -85.64 74.79 -79.94
CA ASN A 355 -86.39 74.52 -81.16
C ASN A 355 -87.88 74.86 -81.00
N LEU A 356 -88.48 74.56 -79.85
CA LEU A 356 -89.86 74.94 -79.53
C LEU A 356 -90.04 76.45 -79.50
N ASN A 357 -89.13 77.19 -78.85
CA ASN A 357 -89.14 78.66 -78.82
C ASN A 357 -89.04 79.27 -80.23
N GLN A 358 -88.18 78.72 -81.09
CA GLN A 358 -88.08 79.17 -82.49
C GLN A 358 -89.39 78.92 -83.26
N LYS A 359 -90.06 77.79 -83.04
CA LYS A 359 -91.37 77.50 -83.64
C LYS A 359 -92.44 78.46 -83.11
N ALA A 360 -92.46 78.74 -81.82
CA ALA A 360 -93.39 79.69 -81.20
C ALA A 360 -93.21 81.11 -81.77
N GLN A 361 -91.96 81.59 -81.94
CA GLN A 361 -91.67 82.87 -82.59
C GLN A 361 -92.14 82.94 -84.05
N LYS A 362 -92.00 81.84 -84.80
CA LYS A 362 -92.54 81.76 -86.16
C LYS A 362 -94.06 81.85 -86.17
N ILE A 363 -94.75 81.21 -85.21
CA ILE A 363 -96.20 81.33 -85.08
C ILE A 363 -96.58 82.75 -84.70
N ASP A 364 -95.90 83.40 -83.75
CA ASP A 364 -96.14 84.79 -83.35
C ASP A 364 -96.05 85.76 -84.55
N SER A 365 -95.07 85.54 -85.43
CA SER A 365 -94.91 86.31 -86.68
C SER A 365 -96.09 86.10 -87.65
N VAL A 366 -96.59 84.87 -87.76
CA VAL A 366 -97.77 84.54 -88.58
C VAL A 366 -99.03 85.16 -87.98
N ILE A 367 -99.18 85.14 -86.66
CA ILE A 367 -100.33 85.71 -85.95
C ILE A 367 -100.35 87.23 -86.10
N SER A 368 -99.19 87.90 -86.01
CA SER A 368 -99.07 89.35 -86.25
C SER A 368 -99.51 89.71 -87.68
N LEU A 369 -99.13 88.90 -88.69
CA LEU A 369 -99.60 89.10 -90.05
C LEU A 369 -101.12 88.92 -90.20
N ILE A 370 -101.72 87.95 -89.49
CA ILE A 370 -103.18 87.74 -89.52
C ILE A 370 -103.90 88.88 -88.79
N GLU A 371 -103.31 89.45 -87.73
CA GLU A 371 -103.79 90.65 -87.04
C GLU A 371 -103.85 91.83 -88.02
N ASP A 372 -102.74 92.10 -88.72
CA ASP A 372 -102.65 93.15 -89.75
C ASP A 372 -103.68 92.95 -90.86
N ILE A 373 -103.86 91.71 -91.35
CA ILE A 373 -104.87 91.38 -92.37
C ILE A 373 -106.28 91.60 -91.82
N SER A 374 -106.54 91.23 -90.57
CA SER A 374 -107.86 91.41 -89.94
C SER A 374 -108.18 92.90 -89.75
N GLU A 375 -107.23 93.72 -89.32
CA GLU A 375 -107.38 95.16 -89.18
C GLU A 375 -107.57 95.85 -90.55
N GLN A 376 -106.79 95.47 -91.56
CA GLN A 376 -106.99 95.95 -92.93
C GLN A 376 -108.37 95.55 -93.46
N THR A 377 -108.83 94.32 -93.17
CA THR A 377 -110.14 93.84 -93.61
C THR A 377 -111.28 94.58 -92.89
N ASP A 378 -111.14 94.86 -91.59
CA ASP A 378 -112.07 95.71 -90.84
C ASP A 378 -112.14 97.12 -91.46
N LEU A 379 -111.01 97.76 -91.73
CA LEU A 379 -110.94 99.08 -92.40
C LEU A 379 -111.53 99.07 -93.82
N LEU A 380 -111.22 98.05 -94.63
CA LEU A 380 -111.79 97.86 -95.98
C LEU A 380 -113.31 97.68 -95.92
N SER A 381 -113.78 96.86 -94.99
CA SER A 381 -115.21 96.59 -94.80
C SER A 381 -115.97 97.79 -94.22
N LEU A 382 -115.31 98.61 -93.38
CA LEU A 382 -115.83 99.87 -92.87
C LEU A 382 -115.98 100.89 -94.01
N ASN A 383 -114.95 101.06 -94.84
CA ASN A 383 -114.99 101.94 -96.00
C ASN A 383 -116.08 101.48 -97.00
N ALA A 384 -116.20 100.17 -97.23
CA ALA A 384 -117.26 99.60 -98.07
C ALA A 384 -118.67 99.82 -97.47
N SER A 385 -118.82 99.69 -96.15
CA SER A 385 -120.08 99.96 -95.43
C SER A 385 -120.48 101.43 -95.53
N ILE A 386 -119.52 102.36 -95.42
CA ILE A 386 -119.73 103.80 -95.57
C ILE A 386 -120.19 104.13 -97.00
N GLU A 387 -119.50 103.60 -98.02
CA GLU A 387 -119.84 103.89 -99.42
C GLU A 387 -121.16 103.23 -99.84
N ALA A 388 -121.47 102.05 -99.29
CA ALA A 388 -122.77 101.40 -99.45
C ALA A 388 -123.91 102.20 -98.79
N ALA A 389 -123.69 102.82 -97.62
CA ALA A 389 -124.65 103.75 -97.01
C ALA A 389 -124.81 105.04 -97.84
N ARG A 390 -123.74 105.49 -98.50
CA ARG A 390 -123.71 106.68 -99.38
C ARG A 390 -124.51 106.47 -100.68
N ALA A 391 -124.55 105.25 -101.20
CA ALA A 391 -125.33 104.87 -102.37
C ALA A 391 -126.85 104.66 -102.11
N GLY A 392 -127.31 104.85 -100.88
CA GLY A 392 -128.73 104.79 -100.51
C GLY A 392 -129.38 103.43 -100.81
N ASP A 393 -130.55 103.44 -101.46
CA ASP A 393 -131.35 102.23 -101.72
C ASP A 393 -130.66 101.20 -102.63
N ALA A 394 -129.76 101.64 -103.52
CA ALA A 394 -128.99 100.76 -104.40
C ALA A 394 -127.84 100.02 -103.68
N GLY A 395 -127.35 100.54 -102.55
CA GLY A 395 -126.22 99.99 -101.78
C GLY A 395 -126.62 99.01 -100.67
N ARG A 396 -127.93 98.81 -100.42
CA ARG A 396 -128.45 98.11 -99.24
C ARG A 396 -127.96 96.65 -99.12
N GLY A 397 -127.86 95.92 -100.24
CA GLY A 397 -127.32 94.55 -100.25
C GLY A 397 -125.81 94.48 -100.00
N PHE A 398 -125.06 95.46 -100.52
CA PHE A 398 -123.62 95.58 -100.27
C PHE A 398 -123.31 95.98 -98.82
N ALA A 399 -124.15 96.82 -98.19
CA ALA A 399 -124.00 97.19 -96.79
C ALA A 399 -124.11 95.99 -95.84
N VAL A 400 -125.01 95.03 -96.12
CA VAL A 400 -125.15 93.80 -95.33
C VAL A 400 -123.91 92.92 -95.44
N VAL A 401 -123.38 92.72 -96.65
CA VAL A 401 -122.16 91.93 -96.87
C VAL A 401 -120.95 92.60 -96.22
N ALA A 402 -120.82 93.92 -96.33
CA ALA A 402 -119.74 94.67 -95.71
C ALA A 402 -119.80 94.60 -94.17
N ALA A 403 -120.99 94.67 -93.57
CA ALA A 403 -121.16 94.49 -92.12
C ALA A 403 -120.83 93.06 -91.65
N GLU A 404 -121.15 92.03 -92.44
CA GLU A 404 -120.80 90.64 -92.11
C GLU A 404 -119.29 90.39 -92.22
N ILE A 405 -118.64 90.93 -93.26
CA ILE A 405 -117.16 90.90 -93.40
C ILE A 405 -116.50 91.60 -92.23
N ARG A 406 -117.05 92.75 -91.80
CA ARG A 406 -116.58 93.46 -90.62
C ARG A 406 -116.68 92.63 -89.35
N GLY A 407 -117.85 92.00 -89.14
CA GLY A 407 -118.06 91.09 -88.00
C GLY A 407 -117.13 89.86 -88.01
N LEU A 408 -116.79 89.35 -89.19
CA LEU A 408 -115.79 88.28 -89.37
C LEU A 408 -114.37 88.79 -89.06
N ALA A 409 -114.01 89.99 -89.50
CA ALA A 409 -112.72 90.62 -89.21
C ALA A 409 -112.54 90.89 -87.70
N GLU A 410 -113.56 91.42 -87.02
CA GLU A 410 -113.53 91.61 -85.55
C GLU A 410 -113.41 90.27 -84.79
N LYS A 411 -114.12 89.21 -85.23
CA LYS A 411 -113.98 87.86 -84.66
C LYS A 411 -112.59 87.26 -84.91
N SER A 412 -112.02 87.50 -86.10
CA SER A 412 -110.67 87.07 -86.46
C SER A 412 -109.63 87.77 -85.58
N SER A 413 -109.74 89.09 -85.41
CA SER A 413 -108.89 89.88 -84.53
C SER A 413 -108.95 89.40 -83.06
N LYS A 414 -110.15 89.16 -82.52
CA LYS A 414 -110.31 88.57 -81.18
C LYS A 414 -109.70 87.17 -81.06
N SER A 415 -109.80 86.34 -82.11
CA SER A 415 -109.21 85.00 -82.12
C SER A 415 -107.68 85.06 -82.18
N VAL A 416 -107.13 86.00 -82.93
CA VAL A 416 -105.69 86.30 -82.99
C VAL A 416 -105.18 86.74 -81.62
N GLU A 417 -105.89 87.62 -80.91
CA GLU A 417 -105.52 88.06 -79.56
C GLU A 417 -105.41 86.87 -78.59
N VAL A 418 -106.40 85.97 -78.60
CA VAL A 418 -106.37 84.73 -77.80
C VAL A 418 -105.18 83.83 -78.16
N ILE A 419 -104.88 83.64 -79.45
CA ILE A 419 -103.73 82.83 -79.88
C ILE A 419 -102.41 83.49 -79.47
N LYS A 420 -102.31 84.82 -79.57
CA LYS A 420 -101.13 85.60 -79.17
C LYS A 420 -100.83 85.41 -77.68
N ASP A 421 -101.86 85.43 -76.84
CA ASP A 421 -101.73 85.12 -75.40
C ASP A 421 -101.25 83.68 -75.16
N ILE A 422 -101.82 82.68 -75.87
CA ILE A 422 -101.36 81.28 -75.78
C ILE A 422 -99.88 81.14 -76.19
N ILE A 423 -99.45 81.81 -77.26
CA ILE A 423 -98.05 81.77 -77.71
C ILE A 423 -97.11 82.44 -76.72
N LYS A 424 -97.56 83.54 -76.10
CA LYS A 424 -96.83 84.21 -75.02
C LYS A 424 -96.68 83.30 -73.80
N ASP A 425 -97.74 82.60 -73.41
CA ASP A 425 -97.72 81.64 -72.31
C ASP A 425 -96.80 80.45 -72.62
N ILE A 426 -96.89 79.85 -73.81
CA ILE A 426 -95.98 78.78 -74.27
C ILE A 426 -94.52 79.24 -74.21
N THR A 427 -94.24 80.46 -74.68
CA THR A 427 -92.86 80.99 -74.67
C THR A 427 -92.37 81.23 -73.25
N MET A 428 -93.24 81.71 -72.35
CA MET A 428 -92.92 81.91 -70.94
C MET A 428 -92.65 80.57 -70.22
N GLU A 429 -93.54 79.58 -70.37
CA GLU A 429 -93.37 78.24 -69.79
C GLU A 429 -92.15 77.51 -70.36
N SER A 430 -91.88 77.67 -71.65
CA SER A 430 -90.71 77.13 -72.33
C SER A 430 -89.41 77.73 -71.78
N LYS A 431 -89.34 79.05 -71.58
CA LYS A 431 -88.19 79.70 -70.92
C LYS A 431 -88.00 79.24 -69.48
N LYS A 432 -89.10 79.10 -68.73
CA LYS A 432 -89.06 78.56 -67.36
C LYS A 432 -88.50 77.13 -67.35
N SER A 433 -88.99 76.27 -68.25
CA SER A 433 -88.52 74.89 -68.41
C SER A 433 -87.05 74.82 -68.79
N ALA A 434 -86.57 75.72 -69.66
CA ALA A 434 -85.14 75.81 -70.01
C ALA A 434 -84.28 76.09 -68.77
N ALA A 435 -84.67 77.08 -67.95
CA ALA A 435 -83.94 77.45 -66.74
C ALA A 435 -83.90 76.32 -65.70
N GLU A 436 -85.02 75.60 -65.53
CA GLU A 436 -85.08 74.42 -64.66
C GLU A 436 -84.16 73.29 -65.15
N ILE A 437 -84.13 73.02 -66.47
CA ILE A 437 -83.24 72.00 -67.06
C ILE A 437 -81.77 72.42 -67.01
N GLU A 438 -81.43 73.70 -67.21
CA GLU A 438 -80.06 74.20 -67.01
C GLU A 438 -79.60 74.00 -65.56
N THR A 439 -80.48 74.26 -64.60
CA THR A 439 -80.22 74.00 -63.18
C THR A 439 -79.99 72.50 -62.94
N ALA A 440 -80.84 71.63 -63.51
CA ALA A 440 -80.67 70.18 -63.43
C ALA A 440 -79.33 69.71 -64.05
N LYS A 441 -78.94 70.27 -65.20
CA LYS A 441 -77.64 69.98 -65.84
C LYS A 441 -76.48 70.32 -64.91
N LYS A 442 -76.52 71.50 -64.27
CA LYS A 442 -75.49 71.90 -63.30
C LYS A 442 -75.40 70.91 -62.13
N ILE A 443 -76.54 70.48 -61.59
CA ILE A 443 -76.60 69.47 -60.52
C ILE A 443 -75.98 68.14 -60.98
N TYR A 444 -76.26 67.68 -62.20
CA TYR A 444 -75.65 66.43 -62.71
C TYR A 444 -74.13 66.53 -62.92
N LEU A 445 -73.62 67.69 -63.32
CA LEU A 445 -72.18 67.93 -63.44
C LEU A 445 -71.49 67.95 -62.07
N GLU A 446 -72.09 68.60 -61.08
CA GLU A 446 -71.62 68.56 -59.69
C GLU A 446 -71.66 67.14 -59.13
N GLN A 447 -72.75 66.41 -59.37
CA GLN A 447 -72.89 65.00 -59.00
C GLN A 447 -71.80 64.14 -59.65
N HIS A 448 -71.50 64.34 -60.94
CA HIS A 448 -70.45 63.61 -61.63
C HIS A 448 -69.10 63.79 -60.94
N LYS A 449 -68.75 65.02 -60.56
CA LYS A 449 -67.51 65.32 -59.83
C LYS A 449 -67.48 64.60 -58.47
N SER A 450 -68.56 64.65 -57.70
CA SER A 450 -68.63 63.93 -56.40
C SER A 450 -68.50 62.41 -56.56
N VAL A 451 -68.98 61.84 -57.67
CA VAL A 451 -68.81 60.42 -57.99
C VAL A 451 -67.35 60.10 -58.29
N GLU A 452 -66.62 60.96 -59.03
CA GLU A 452 -65.18 60.77 -59.28
C GLU A 452 -64.35 60.86 -57.99
N GLU A 453 -64.69 61.79 -57.09
CA GLU A 453 -64.06 61.88 -55.77
C GLU A 453 -64.29 60.60 -54.95
N THR A 454 -65.49 60.04 -55.02
CA THR A 454 -65.84 58.77 -54.37
C THR A 454 -65.08 57.58 -54.98
N GLU A 455 -64.94 57.53 -56.31
CA GLU A 455 -64.14 56.53 -57.04
C GLU A 455 -62.69 56.55 -56.58
N SER A 456 -62.10 57.75 -56.49
CA SER A 456 -60.73 57.95 -55.99
C SER A 456 -60.57 57.46 -54.55
N ALA A 457 -61.54 57.74 -53.67
CA ALA A 457 -61.53 57.28 -52.29
C ALA A 457 -61.51 55.74 -52.18
N PHE A 458 -62.33 55.02 -52.96
CA PHE A 458 -62.31 53.56 -52.97
C PHE A 458 -61.03 52.97 -53.55
N LYS A 459 -60.42 53.63 -54.55
CA LYS A 459 -59.10 53.23 -55.05
C LYS A 459 -58.05 53.33 -53.95
N MET A 460 -58.03 54.43 -53.20
CA MET A 460 -57.11 54.62 -52.09
C MET A 460 -57.34 53.61 -50.96
N ILE A 461 -58.60 53.22 -50.68
CA ILE A 461 -58.93 52.14 -49.76
C ILE A 461 -58.30 50.82 -50.22
N ASN A 462 -58.39 50.46 -51.50
CA ASN A 462 -57.79 49.24 -52.03
C ASN A 462 -56.27 49.22 -51.91
N ASP A 463 -55.61 50.35 -52.16
CA ASP A 463 -54.16 50.47 -51.99
C ASP A 463 -53.76 50.26 -50.52
N LYS A 464 -54.50 50.85 -49.57
CA LYS A 464 -54.28 50.65 -48.13
C LYS A 464 -54.59 49.23 -47.67
N LEU A 465 -55.56 48.54 -48.27
CA LEU A 465 -55.79 47.12 -47.99
C LEU A 465 -54.61 46.26 -48.44
N ASN A 466 -54.00 46.54 -49.59
CA ASN A 466 -52.80 45.82 -50.03
C ASN A 466 -51.62 46.00 -49.08
N GLU A 467 -51.44 47.21 -48.52
CA GLU A 467 -50.46 47.47 -47.46
C GLU A 467 -50.74 46.61 -46.21
N ILE A 468 -52.00 46.56 -45.75
CA ILE A 468 -52.42 45.73 -44.60
C ILE A 468 -52.13 44.24 -44.85
N ILE A 469 -52.44 43.71 -46.04
CA ILE A 469 -52.13 42.31 -46.40
C ILE A 469 -50.63 42.04 -46.30
N SER A 470 -49.80 42.98 -46.73
CA SER A 470 -48.34 42.87 -46.63
C SER A 470 -47.88 42.83 -45.16
N TYR A 471 -48.44 43.69 -44.30
CA TYR A 471 -48.14 43.68 -42.87
C TYR A 471 -48.57 42.38 -42.20
N ILE A 472 -49.75 41.84 -42.52
CA ILE A 472 -50.22 40.55 -41.98
C ILE A 472 -49.25 39.41 -42.37
N LYS A 473 -48.77 39.39 -43.63
CA LYS A 473 -47.79 38.38 -44.08
C LYS A 473 -46.46 38.49 -43.33
N ASN A 474 -45.98 39.70 -43.06
CA ASN A 474 -44.77 39.90 -42.29
C ASN A 474 -44.97 39.49 -40.82
N LEU A 475 -46.14 39.77 -40.25
CA LEU A 475 -46.49 39.34 -38.91
C LEU A 475 -46.50 37.80 -38.79
N ASP A 476 -47.08 37.08 -39.77
CA ASP A 476 -47.04 35.62 -39.85
C ASP A 476 -45.61 35.05 -39.88
N LYS A 477 -44.72 35.65 -40.69
CA LYS A 477 -43.30 35.27 -40.71
C LYS A 477 -42.63 35.48 -39.35
N SER A 478 -42.87 36.62 -38.70
CA SER A 478 -42.31 36.91 -37.38
C SER A 478 -42.79 35.92 -36.33
N VAL A 479 -44.07 35.58 -36.31
CA VAL A 479 -44.64 34.60 -35.38
C VAL A 479 -44.05 33.20 -35.59
N LYS A 480 -43.84 32.78 -36.84
CA LYS A 480 -43.13 31.53 -37.16
C LYS A 480 -41.71 31.51 -36.62
N SER A 481 -40.97 32.62 -36.75
CA SER A 481 -39.63 32.76 -36.19
C SER A 481 -39.64 32.72 -34.65
N ILE A 482 -40.57 33.43 -34.00
CA ILE A 482 -40.74 33.39 -32.55
C ILE A 482 -41.02 31.97 -32.07
N ASN A 483 -41.87 31.21 -32.77
CA ASN A 483 -42.14 29.81 -32.44
C ASN A 483 -40.89 28.92 -32.58
N LYS A 484 -40.04 29.17 -33.58
CA LYS A 484 -38.75 28.48 -33.74
C LYS A 484 -37.84 28.76 -32.54
N TYR A 485 -37.67 30.02 -32.15
CA TYR A 485 -36.86 30.39 -30.99
C TYR A 485 -37.41 29.80 -29.69
N LYS A 486 -38.74 29.85 -29.49
CA LYS A 486 -39.42 29.20 -28.35
C LYS A 486 -39.07 27.72 -28.24
N LYS A 487 -39.07 26.97 -29.36
CA LYS A 487 -38.68 25.54 -29.36
C LYS A 487 -37.21 25.34 -28.99
N MET A 488 -36.31 26.18 -29.49
CA MET A 488 -34.88 26.12 -29.15
C MET A 488 -34.65 26.42 -27.67
N SER A 489 -35.25 27.49 -27.15
CA SER A 489 -35.15 27.86 -25.73
C SER A 489 -35.74 26.78 -24.82
N SER A 490 -36.89 26.20 -25.18
CA SER A 490 -37.48 25.09 -24.43
C SER A 490 -36.56 23.87 -24.34
N LYS A 491 -35.82 23.56 -25.41
CA LYS A 491 -34.81 22.49 -25.38
C LYS A 491 -33.67 22.84 -24.43
N GLN A 492 -33.09 24.04 -24.56
CA GLN A 492 -32.00 24.49 -23.68
C GLN A 492 -32.38 24.48 -22.19
N ILE A 493 -33.62 24.87 -21.87
CA ILE A 493 -34.15 24.81 -20.51
C ILE A 493 -34.19 23.36 -19.98
N THR A 494 -34.59 22.41 -20.85
CA THR A 494 -34.58 20.98 -20.49
C THR A 494 -33.17 20.47 -20.24
N ASP A 495 -32.21 20.89 -21.08
CA ASP A 495 -30.79 20.53 -20.92
C ASP A 495 -30.23 21.12 -19.60
N ILE A 496 -30.59 22.35 -19.24
CA ILE A 496 -30.20 23.00 -17.96
C ILE A 496 -30.76 22.24 -16.76
N ALA A 497 -32.02 21.79 -16.83
CA ALA A 497 -32.64 21.01 -15.77
C ALA A 497 -31.95 19.64 -15.60
N ALA A 498 -31.57 18.99 -16.69
CA ALA A 498 -30.82 17.74 -16.65
C ALA A 498 -29.42 17.92 -16.02
N ILE A 499 -28.70 18.98 -16.40
CA ILE A 499 -27.39 19.32 -15.81
C ILE A 499 -27.52 19.62 -14.31
N ALA A 500 -28.59 20.32 -13.90
CA ALA A 500 -28.84 20.60 -12.49
C ALA A 500 -29.05 19.31 -11.68
N GLN A 501 -29.82 18.35 -12.20
CA GLN A 501 -30.01 17.04 -11.58
C GLN A 501 -28.70 16.25 -11.49
N GLU A 502 -27.92 16.22 -12.57
CA GLU A 502 -26.61 15.54 -12.59
C GLU A 502 -25.62 16.19 -11.63
N SER A 503 -25.62 17.52 -11.53
CA SER A 503 -24.79 18.26 -10.58
C SER A 503 -25.16 17.91 -9.15
N SER A 504 -26.46 17.84 -8.83
CA SER A 504 -26.95 17.44 -7.51
C SER A 504 -26.50 16.02 -7.13
N ALA A 505 -26.59 15.06 -8.05
CA ALA A 505 -26.12 13.69 -7.82
C ALA A 505 -24.60 13.65 -7.62
N THR A 506 -23.85 14.36 -8.46
CA THR A 506 -22.39 14.44 -8.37
C THR A 506 -21.94 15.08 -7.06
N THR A 507 -22.63 16.12 -6.58
CA THR A 507 -22.32 16.74 -5.29
C THR A 507 -22.52 15.79 -4.12
N GLU A 508 -23.52 14.91 -4.17
CA GLU A 508 -23.75 13.89 -3.14
C GLU A 508 -22.59 12.88 -3.10
N ASP A 509 -22.15 12.39 -4.26
CA ASP A 509 -21.00 11.49 -4.38
C ASP A 509 -19.70 12.12 -3.87
N VAL A 510 -19.42 13.38 -4.24
CA VAL A 510 -18.21 14.08 -3.78
C VAL A 510 -18.27 14.32 -2.27
N ASN A 511 -19.43 14.66 -1.70
CA ASN A 511 -19.55 14.84 -0.26
C ASN A 511 -19.25 13.54 0.51
N LEU A 512 -19.75 12.40 0.02
CA LEU A 512 -19.41 11.08 0.56
C LEU A 512 -17.91 10.76 0.46
N LEU A 513 -17.25 11.17 -0.62
CA LEU A 513 -15.81 11.02 -0.79
C LEU A 513 -15.02 11.92 0.17
N SER A 514 -15.44 13.16 0.38
CA SER A 514 -14.84 14.07 1.39
C SER A 514 -14.94 13.50 2.80
N GLU A 515 -16.08 12.91 3.16
CA GLU A 515 -16.26 12.25 4.46
C GLU A 515 -15.35 11.02 4.60
N LYS A 516 -15.19 10.21 3.55
CA LYS A 516 -14.23 9.09 3.54
C LYS A 516 -12.78 9.55 3.63
N GLN A 517 -12.44 10.66 2.98
CA GLN A 517 -11.10 11.25 3.02
C GLN A 517 -10.78 11.76 4.43
N LYS A 518 -11.72 12.46 5.07
CA LYS A 518 -11.62 12.88 6.47
C LYS A 518 -11.35 11.71 7.40
N ASN A 519 -12.16 10.65 7.32
CA ASN A 519 -11.98 9.43 8.11
C ASN A 519 -10.62 8.74 7.85
N SER A 520 -10.07 8.87 6.65
CA SER A 520 -8.76 8.31 6.31
C SER A 520 -7.62 9.15 6.89
N ALA A 521 -7.77 10.49 6.90
CA ALA A 521 -6.86 11.40 7.59
C ALA A 521 -6.81 11.10 9.09
N ASP A 522 -7.96 10.95 9.76
CA ASP A 522 -8.03 10.60 11.19
C ASP A 522 -7.26 9.29 11.49
N LYS A 523 -7.39 8.28 10.62
CA LYS A 523 -6.64 7.02 10.76
C LYS A 523 -5.14 7.22 10.60
N LEU A 524 -4.70 8.06 9.67
CA LEU A 524 -3.28 8.37 9.48
C LEU A 524 -2.71 9.10 10.69
N THR A 525 -3.45 10.05 11.27
CA THR A 525 -3.06 10.74 12.51
C THR A 525 -2.85 9.73 13.64
N ASN A 526 -3.82 8.83 13.86
CA ASN A 526 -3.71 7.78 14.87
C ASN A 526 -2.50 6.85 14.65
N VAL A 527 -2.27 6.41 13.41
CA VAL A 527 -1.11 5.54 13.07
C VAL A 527 0.21 6.26 13.29
N SER A 528 0.30 7.55 12.94
CA SER A 528 1.50 8.36 13.18
C SER A 528 1.78 8.56 14.68
N GLU A 529 0.74 8.77 15.48
CA GLU A 529 0.87 8.84 16.94
C GLU A 529 1.36 7.50 17.54
N GLU A 530 0.81 6.38 17.08
CA GLU A 530 1.23 5.04 17.51
C GLU A 530 2.68 4.75 17.12
N LEU A 531 3.08 5.08 15.88
CA LEU A 531 4.47 4.96 15.41
C LEU A 531 5.41 5.81 16.26
N ASN A 532 5.04 7.06 16.56
CA ASN A 532 5.84 7.92 17.43
C ASN A 532 6.02 7.32 18.83
N LYS A 533 4.96 6.70 19.38
CA LYS A 533 5.04 6.01 20.68
C LYS A 533 6.00 4.82 20.63
N ILE A 534 5.87 3.95 19.63
CA ILE A 534 6.74 2.77 19.46
C ILE A 534 8.21 3.19 19.29
N ILE A 535 8.48 4.22 18.50
CA ILE A 535 9.84 4.69 18.28
C ILE A 535 10.43 5.36 19.52
N ARG A 536 9.65 6.11 20.31
CA ARG A 536 10.12 6.63 21.61
C ARG A 536 10.49 5.52 22.60
N GLU A 537 9.76 4.40 22.59
CA GLU A 537 10.13 3.22 23.39
C GLU A 537 11.43 2.57 22.88
N LEU A 538 11.63 2.51 21.56
CA LEU A 538 12.88 2.07 20.94
C LEU A 538 14.06 2.98 21.32
N GLU A 539 13.90 4.30 21.22
CA GLU A 539 14.93 5.27 21.63
C GLU A 539 15.30 5.11 23.10
N LYS A 540 14.32 4.94 23.99
CA LYS A 540 14.55 4.68 25.41
C LYS A 540 15.39 3.42 25.62
N THR A 541 15.14 2.36 24.85
CA THR A 541 15.90 1.11 24.90
C THR A 541 17.32 1.29 24.34
N LEU A 542 17.47 2.03 23.24
CA LEU A 542 18.78 2.32 22.63
C LEU A 542 19.64 3.26 23.48
N ASN A 543 19.03 4.11 24.31
CA ASN A 543 19.71 5.02 25.23
C ASN A 543 20.34 4.34 26.45
N ILE A 544 20.02 3.06 26.71
CA ILE A 544 20.76 2.23 27.67
C ILE A 544 22.22 2.05 27.21
N PHE A 545 22.45 2.05 25.89
CA PHE A 545 23.77 1.89 25.33
C PHE A 545 24.53 3.24 25.27
N SER A 546 25.65 3.29 26.00
CA SER A 546 26.61 4.40 25.95
C SER A 546 27.61 4.13 24.82
N ILE A 547 27.46 4.87 23.74
CA ILE A 547 28.25 4.79 22.50
C ILE A 547 29.46 5.72 22.54
#